data_AF-A0A917P9N7-F1
#
_entry.id   AF-A0A917P9N7-F1
#
_cell.length_a   1.000
_cell.length_b   1.000
_cell.length_c   1.000
_cell.angle_alpha   90.00
_cell.angle_beta   90.00
_cell.angle_gamma   90.00
#
_symmetry.space_group_name_H-M   'P 1'
#
loop_
_entity.id
_entity.type
_entity.pdbx_description
1 polymer ?
#
loop_
_entity_poly.entity_id
_entity_poly.type
_entity_poly.pdbx_seq_one_letter_code
_entity_poly.pdbx_strand_id
1 'polypeptide(L)'
;MNESEEERAVEEVADRLAERFPGVPRNHVEEVVNDVHLALDGHRIRDFVPVLVEHDARKRLRDEGIRPTHIGDPPDAPPAPPMLRAGKG
;
A
#
# COMPACT_ATOMS: atom_id res chain seq x y z
N MET A 1 -6.74 4.01 22.88
CA MET A 1 -5.70 3.21 22.20
C MET A 1 -4.34 3.43 22.85
N ASN A 2 -3.54 2.39 23.10
CA ASN A 2 -2.14 2.52 23.55
C ASN A 2 -1.15 2.41 22.37
N GLU A 3 0.12 2.76 22.58
CA GLU A 3 1.16 2.76 21.52
C GLU A 3 1.25 1.44 20.76
N SER A 4 1.29 0.29 21.44
CA SER A 4 1.37 -1.01 20.76
C SER A 4 0.09 -1.38 20.00
N GLU A 5 -1.07 -0.92 20.44
CA GLU A 5 -2.32 -1.10 19.68
C GLU A 5 -2.34 -0.20 18.44
N GLU A 6 -1.79 1.01 18.57
CA GLU A 6 -1.59 1.94 17.45
C GLU A 6 -0.64 1.37 16.41
N GLU A 7 0.55 0.90 16.81
CA GLU A 7 1.54 0.30 15.92
C GLU A 7 0.90 -0.84 15.11
N ARG A 8 0.19 -1.75 15.78
CA ARG A 8 -0.54 -2.85 15.13
C ARG A 8 -1.56 -2.34 14.12
N ALA A 9 -2.35 -1.34 14.48
CA ALA A 9 -3.36 -0.80 13.59
C ALA A 9 -2.74 -0.06 12.39
N VAL A 10 -1.57 0.57 12.56
CA VAL A 10 -0.79 1.20 11.50
C VAL A 10 -0.20 0.15 10.56
N GLU A 11 0.28 -0.99 11.09
CA GLU A 11 0.70 -2.14 10.26
C GLU A 11 -0.47 -2.67 9.41
N GLU A 12 -1.66 -2.84 10.00
CA GLU A 12 -2.85 -3.25 9.26
C GLU A 12 -3.28 -2.23 8.20
N VAL A 13 -3.02 -0.94 8.41
CA VAL A 13 -3.22 0.11 7.38
C VAL A 13 -2.27 -0.11 6.20
N ALA A 14 -1.00 -0.42 6.45
CA ALA A 14 -0.02 -0.69 5.40
C ALA A 14 -0.42 -1.90 4.55
N ASP A 15 -0.90 -2.98 5.17
CA ASP A 15 -1.40 -4.15 4.46
C ASP A 15 -2.60 -3.81 3.56
N ARG A 16 -3.61 -3.09 4.08
CA ARG A 16 -4.76 -2.65 3.28
C ARG A 16 -4.36 -1.76 2.11
N LEU A 17 -3.39 -0.88 2.30
CA LEU A 17 -2.90 0.00 1.24
C LEU A 17 -2.12 -0.79 0.19
N ALA A 18 -1.30 -1.76 0.57
CA ALA A 18 -0.61 -2.64 -0.37
C ALA A 18 -1.59 -3.43 -1.23
N GLU A 19 -2.69 -3.92 -0.65
CA GLU A 19 -3.78 -4.57 -1.41
C GLU A 19 -4.51 -3.60 -2.35
N ARG A 20 -4.67 -2.33 -1.93
CA ARG A 20 -5.37 -1.29 -2.71
C ARG A 20 -4.53 -0.74 -3.86
N PHE A 21 -3.21 -0.80 -3.73
CA PHE A 21 -2.22 -0.28 -4.67
C PHE A 21 -1.24 -1.38 -5.09
N PRO A 22 -1.69 -2.47 -5.76
CA PRO A 22 -0.83 -3.61 -6.10
C PRO A 22 0.29 -3.27 -7.10
N GLY A 23 0.22 -2.11 -7.77
CA GLY A 23 1.31 -1.59 -8.60
C GLY A 23 2.40 -0.85 -7.82
N VAL A 24 2.26 -0.69 -6.50
CA VAL A 24 3.24 -0.08 -5.61
C VAL A 24 3.97 -1.17 -4.84
N PRO A 25 5.32 -1.17 -4.80
CA PRO A 25 6.06 -2.08 -3.94
C PRO A 25 5.62 -1.94 -2.48
N ARG A 26 5.41 -3.07 -1.78
CA ARG A 26 4.98 -3.06 -0.37
C ARG A 26 5.90 -2.22 0.52
N ASN A 27 7.22 -2.31 0.31
CA ASN A 27 8.19 -1.49 1.05
C ASN A 27 7.93 0.02 0.90
N HIS A 28 7.54 0.47 -0.30
CA HIS A 28 7.24 1.89 -0.54
C HIS A 28 5.94 2.31 0.14
N VAL A 29 4.93 1.42 0.17
CA VAL A 29 3.71 1.65 0.96
C VAL A 29 4.04 1.77 2.45
N GLU A 30 4.89 0.89 2.97
CA GLU A 30 5.36 0.92 4.37
C GLU A 30 6.13 2.22 4.67
N GLU A 31 7.01 2.66 3.77
CA GLU A 31 7.73 3.93 3.90
C GLU A 31 6.77 5.13 3.98
N VAL A 32 5.78 5.21 3.08
CA VAL A 32 4.80 6.31 3.09
C VAL A 32 3.94 6.28 4.36
N VAL A 33 3.50 5.10 4.80
CA VAL A 33 2.72 4.94 6.03
C VAL A 33 3.53 5.39 7.25
N ASN A 34 4.79 4.95 7.34
CA ASN A 34 5.69 5.31 8.43
C ASN A 34 5.98 6.82 8.46
N ASP A 35 6.24 7.45 7.31
CA ASP A 35 6.44 8.90 7.21
C ASP A 35 5.25 9.69 7.76
N VAL A 36 4.03 9.27 7.39
CA VAL A 36 2.80 9.91 7.84
C VAL A 36 2.57 9.66 9.34
N HIS A 37 2.84 8.45 9.82
CA HIS A 37 2.73 8.10 11.24
C HIS A 37 3.68 8.95 12.11
N LEU A 38 4.94 9.07 11.69
CA LEU A 38 5.94 9.92 12.37
C LEU A 38 5.53 11.39 12.40
N ALA A 39 4.87 11.90 11.36
CA ALA A 39 4.39 13.28 11.31
C ALA A 39 3.26 13.57 12.32
N LEU A 40 2.59 12.54 12.83
CA LEU A 40 1.51 12.64 13.81
C LEU A 40 1.99 12.43 15.25
N ASP A 41 3.26 12.08 15.45
CA ASP A 41 3.81 11.82 16.77
C ASP A 41 3.75 13.05 17.71
N GLY A 42 3.71 12.80 19.02
CA GLY A 42 3.70 13.85 20.05
C GLY A 42 2.32 14.27 20.57
N HIS A 43 1.23 13.68 20.08
CA HIS A 43 -0.13 13.97 20.54
C HIS A 43 -0.64 12.96 21.59
N ARG A 44 -1.34 13.45 22.63
CA ARG A 44 -1.89 12.63 23.73
C ARG A 44 -3.06 11.72 23.28
N ILE A 45 -3.79 12.09 22.23
CA ILE A 45 -4.96 11.35 21.76
C ILE A 45 -4.58 10.57 20.50
N ARG A 46 -4.53 9.24 20.63
CA ARG A 46 -3.96 8.33 19.63
C ARG A 46 -5.00 7.49 18.88
N ASP A 47 -6.26 7.49 19.33
CA ASP A 47 -7.35 6.69 18.73
C ASP A 47 -7.67 7.04 17.24
N PHE A 48 -7.25 8.22 16.77
CA PHE A 48 -7.45 8.65 15.38
C PHE A 48 -6.21 8.51 14.51
N VAL A 49 -5.05 8.18 15.09
CA VAL A 49 -3.79 8.10 14.35
C VAL A 49 -3.88 7.12 13.18
N PRO A 50 -4.37 5.88 13.33
CA PRO A 50 -4.46 4.95 12.19
C PRO A 50 -5.34 5.47 11.05
N VAL A 51 -6.43 6.16 11.36
CA VAL A 51 -7.37 6.70 10.37
C VAL A 51 -6.74 7.87 9.59
N LEU A 52 -6.01 8.73 10.29
CA LEU A 52 -5.28 9.84 9.67
C LEU A 52 -4.13 9.31 8.80
N VAL A 53 -3.38 8.32 9.31
CA VAL A 53 -2.32 7.64 8.56
C VAL A 53 -2.87 7.05 7.27
N GLU A 54 -3.96 6.29 7.33
CA GLU A 54 -4.58 5.71 6.13
C GLU A 54 -5.02 6.79 5.14
N HIS A 55 -5.62 7.88 5.63
CA HIS A 55 -6.11 8.97 4.78
C HIS A 55 -4.97 9.63 4.01
N ASP A 56 -3.93 10.07 4.71
CA ASP A 56 -2.83 10.83 4.13
C ASP A 56 -1.90 9.96 3.29
N ALA A 57 -1.61 8.72 3.72
CA ALA A 57 -0.83 7.77 2.94
C ALA A 57 -1.52 7.45 1.61
N ARG A 58 -2.83 7.16 1.64
CA ARG A 58 -3.64 6.94 0.43
C ARG A 58 -3.62 8.16 -0.49
N LYS A 59 -3.68 9.38 0.07
CA LYS A 59 -3.62 10.61 -0.71
C LYS A 59 -2.27 10.77 -1.41
N ARG A 60 -1.15 10.54 -0.71
CA ARG A 60 0.21 10.58 -1.28
C ARG A 60 0.41 9.55 -2.38
N LEU A 61 0.04 8.28 -2.13
CA LEU A 61 0.15 7.20 -3.12
C LEU A 61 -0.65 7.47 -4.41
N ARG A 62 -1.79 8.15 -4.32
CA ARG A 62 -2.55 8.57 -5.51
C ARG A 62 -1.89 9.73 -6.27
N ASP A 63 -1.25 10.65 -5.54
CA ASP A 63 -0.60 11.83 -6.12
C ASP A 63 0.69 11.46 -6.87
N GLU A 64 1.39 10.42 -6.40
CA GLU A 64 2.57 9.82 -7.03
C GLU A 64 2.28 9.13 -8.40
N GLY A 65 1.05 9.21 -8.90
CA GLY A 65 0.70 8.80 -10.26
C GLY A 65 0.31 7.33 -10.42
N ILE A 66 0.17 6.59 -9.31
CA ILE A 66 -0.29 5.21 -9.33
C ILE A 66 -1.82 5.21 -9.33
N ARG A 67 -2.40 4.82 -10.48
CA ARG A 67 -3.86 4.60 -10.54
C ARG A 67 -4.17 3.42 -9.62
N PRO A 68 -5.05 3.57 -8.60
CA PRO A 68 -5.55 2.40 -7.89
C PRO A 68 -6.19 1.51 -8.95
N THR A 69 -5.68 0.28 -9.08
CA THR A 69 -6.24 -0.70 -10.02
C THR A 69 -7.73 -0.79 -9.72
N HIS A 70 -8.54 -0.39 -10.70
CA HIS A 70 -9.98 -0.48 -10.59
C HIS A 70 -10.31 -1.94 -10.28
N ILE A 71 -11.11 -2.20 -9.25
CA ILE A 71 -11.57 -3.55 -8.93
C ILE A 71 -12.32 -4.05 -10.17
N GLY A 72 -11.66 -4.88 -10.99
CA GLY A 72 -12.10 -5.26 -12.34
C GLY A 72 -11.00 -5.29 -13.41
N ASP A 73 -9.83 -4.67 -13.19
CA ASP A 73 -8.67 -4.80 -14.08
C ASP A 73 -7.91 -6.09 -13.72
N PRO A 74 -7.66 -7.02 -14.67
CA PRO A 74 -6.87 -8.22 -14.37
C PRO A 74 -5.48 -7.79 -13.90
N PRO A 75 -4.91 -8.42 -12.85
CA PRO A 75 -3.52 -8.15 -12.50
C PRO A 75 -2.67 -8.44 -13.73
N ASP A 76 -1.79 -7.48 -14.09
CA ASP A 76 -0.83 -7.57 -15.17
C ASP A 76 -0.13 -8.93 -15.08
N ALA A 77 -0.62 -9.89 -15.88
CA ALA A 77 -0.06 -11.21 -15.92
C ALA A 77 1.35 -11.04 -16.51
N PRO A 78 2.40 -11.61 -15.88
CA PRO A 78 3.74 -11.51 -16.44
C PRO A 78 3.71 -11.99 -17.89
N PRO A 79 4.40 -11.32 -18.83
CA PRO A 79 4.37 -11.69 -20.23
C PRO A 79 4.75 -13.16 -20.34
N ALA A 80 3.86 -13.96 -20.93
CA ALA A 80 4.09 -15.38 -21.11
C ALA A 80 5.47 -15.57 -21.77
N PRO A 81 6.35 -16.44 -21.23
CA PRO A 81 7.63 -16.70 -21.86
C PRO A 81 7.38 -17.15 -23.31
N PRO A 82 8.19 -16.72 -24.29
CA PRO A 82 7.96 -17.08 -25.69
C PRO A 82 7.96 -18.60 -25.79
N MET A 83 6.78 -19.18 -26.03
CA MET A 83 6.64 -20.61 -26.25
C MET A 83 7.43 -20.93 -27.51
N LEU A 84 8.57 -21.59 -27.33
CA LEU A 84 9.40 -22.09 -28.42
C LEU A 84 8.49 -22.93 -29.32
N ARG A 85 8.25 -22.45 -30.55
CA ARG A 85 7.54 -23.23 -31.57
C ARG A 85 8.40 -24.45 -31.85
N ALA A 86 8.04 -25.59 -31.26
CA ALA A 86 8.57 -26.88 -31.65
C ALA A 86 8.29 -27.04 -33.15
N GLY A 87 9.36 -27.02 -33.94
CA GLY A 87 9.32 -27.27 -35.37
C GLY A 87 8.76 -28.67 -35.62
N LYS A 88 7.81 -28.75 -36.54
CA LYS A 88 7.46 -29.98 -37.23
C LYS A 88 8.68 -30.46 -38.00
N GLY A 89 9.15 -31.67 -37.75
CA GLY A 89 10.19 -32.38 -38.50
C GLY A 89 10.15 -33.85 -38.17
#